data_AF-A0A945CPJ6-F1
#
_entry.id   AF-A0A945CPJ6-F1
#
_cell.length_a   1.000
_cell.length_b   1.000
_cell.length_c   1.000
_cell.angle_alpha   90.00
_cell.angle_beta   90.00
_cell.angle_gamma   90.00
#
_symmetry.space_group_name_H-M   'P 1'
#
loop_
_entity.id
_entity.type
_entity.pdbx_description
1 polymer ?
#
loop_
_entity_poly.entity_id
_entity_poly.type
_entity_poly.pdbx_seq_one_letter_code
_entity_poly.pdbx_strand_id
1 'polypeptide(L)' 'MSIHSRSSSTFPIERVEVRWPSGAVDVLRDQSADRLLTIEEGVGLIASEPFLKE' A
#
# COMPACT_ATOMS: atom_id res chain seq x y z
N MET A 1 13.92 -1.79 -35.48
CA MET A 1 12.78 -2.01 -34.57
C MET A 1 13.35 -2.11 -33.17
N SER A 2 13.39 -1.00 -32.42
CA SER A 2 14.03 -0.97 -31.11
C SER A 2 12.94 -0.87 -30.05
N ILE A 3 12.55 -2.01 -29.48
CA ILE A 3 11.61 -2.06 -28.37
C ILE A 3 12.41 -1.73 -27.11
N HIS A 4 12.21 -0.52 -26.56
CA HIS A 4 12.68 -0.17 -25.23
C HIS A 4 11.56 -0.47 -24.23
N SER A 5 11.53 -1.69 -23.70
CA SER A 5 10.67 -2.02 -22.56
C SER A 5 11.32 -1.48 -21.28
N ARG A 6 10.99 -0.23 -20.91
CA ARG A 6 11.23 0.26 -19.55
C ARG A 6 10.22 -0.41 -18.62
N SER A 7 10.61 -1.49 -17.96
CA SER A 7 9.81 -2.09 -16.89
C SER A 7 10.02 -1.29 -15.60
N SER A 8 9.05 -0.45 -15.24
CA SER A 8 8.90 0.14 -13.92
C SER A 8 7.90 -0.70 -13.12
N SER A 9 8.23 -1.95 -12.84
CA SER A 9 7.31 -2.89 -12.20
C SER A 9 7.38 -2.74 -10.68
N THR A 10 6.63 -1.79 -10.14
CA THR A 10 6.22 -1.80 -8.73
C THR A 10 5.23 -2.95 -8.56
N PHE A 11 5.58 -3.96 -7.77
CA PHE A 11 4.68 -5.08 -7.52
C PHE A 11 3.55 -4.61 -6.60
N PRO A 12 2.27 -4.75 -7.00
CA PRO A 12 1.16 -4.42 -6.12
C PRO A 12 1.11 -5.40 -4.95
N ILE A 13 0.92 -4.88 -3.75
CA ILE A 13 0.51 -5.63 -2.58
C ILE A 13 -0.98 -5.93 -2.76
N GLU A 14 -1.31 -7.20 -2.95
CA GLU A 14 -2.69 -7.65 -3.17
C GLU A 14 -3.60 -7.33 -1.99
N ARG A 15 -3.09 -7.48 -0.76
CA ARG A 15 -3.88 -7.28 0.45
C ARG A 15 -3.02 -6.91 1.65
N VAL A 16 -3.45 -5.89 2.39
CA VAL A 16 -2.96 -5.55 3.74
C VAL A 16 -4.13 -5.69 4.70
N GLU A 17 -3.96 -6.45 5.77
CA GLU A 17 -4.95 -6.63 6.83
C GLU A 17 -4.36 -6.14 8.16
N VAL A 18 -5.01 -5.16 8.77
CA VAL A 18 -4.65 -4.63 10.08
C VAL A 18 -5.67 -5.09 11.09
N ARG A 19 -5.22 -5.85 12.10
CA ARG A 19 -6.04 -6.34 13.20
C ARG A 19 -5.76 -5.52 14.44
N TRP A 20 -6.77 -4.82 14.93
CA TRP A 20 -6.65 -3.93 16.08
C TRP A 20 -6.96 -4.66 17.39
N PRO A 21 -6.38 -4.22 18.53
CA PRO A 21 -6.67 -4.79 19.84
C PRO A 21 -8.15 -4.70 20.27
N SER A 22 -8.91 -3.74 19.74
CA SER A 22 -10.36 -3.64 19.99
C SER A 22 -11.17 -4.77 19.34
N GLY A 23 -10.57 -5.49 18.39
CA GLY A 23 -11.25 -6.47 17.53
C GLY A 23 -11.65 -5.92 16.16
N ALA A 24 -11.47 -4.63 15.88
CA ALA A 24 -11.65 -4.07 14.54
C ALA A 24 -10.62 -4.67 13.55
N VAL A 25 -11.03 -4.80 12.28
CA VAL A 25 -10.16 -5.28 11.20
C VAL A 25 -10.29 -4.36 9.99
N ASP A 26 -9.19 -3.73 9.61
CA ASP A 26 -9.10 -2.91 8.41
C ASP A 26 -8.40 -3.67 7.29
N VAL A 27 -9.01 -3.69 6.10
CA VAL A 27 -8.50 -4.41 4.93
C VAL A 27 -8.29 -3.43 3.78
N LEU A 28 -7.05 -3.35 3.32
CA LEU A 28 -6.67 -2.61 2.12
C LEU A 28 -6.30 -3.60 1.01
N ARG A 29 -6.57 -3.23 -0.24
CA ARG A 29 -6.24 -4.01 -1.43
C ARG A 29 -5.50 -3.14 -2.43
N ASP A 30 -4.74 -3.77 -3.32
CA ASP A 30 -4.07 -3.11 -4.45
C ASP A 30 -3.15 -1.95 -4.03
N GLN A 31 -2.45 -2.11 -2.90
CA GLN A 31 -1.54 -1.09 -2.36
C GLN A 31 -0.18 -1.17 -3.04
N SER A 32 0.46 -0.04 -3.28
CA SER A 32 1.82 -0.04 -3.83
C SER A 32 2.85 -0.28 -2.71
N ALA A 33 3.84 -1.16 -2.95
CA ALA A 33 4.83 -1.56 -1.93
C ALA A 33 5.85 -0.46 -1.57
N ASP A 34 5.84 0.66 -2.29
CA ASP A 34 6.71 1.82 -2.16
C ASP A 34 6.01 2.99 -1.45
N ARG A 35 4.95 2.73 -0.68
CA ARG A 35 4.17 3.77 -0.01
C ARG A 35 4.07 3.57 1.50
N LEU A 36 4.07 4.69 2.21
CA LEU A 36 3.69 4.77 3.61
C LEU A 36 2.17 4.95 3.69
N LEU A 37 1.51 4.06 4.44
CA LEU A 37 0.06 4.06 4.62
C LEU A 37 -0.27 4.45 6.06
N THR A 38 -1.11 5.46 6.25
CA THR A 38 -1.66 5.82 7.56
C THR A 38 -3.09 5.32 7.65
N ILE A 39 -3.35 4.44 8.62
CA ILE A 39 -4.64 3.77 8.78
C ILE A 39 -5.17 4.14 10.17
N GLU A 40 -6.38 4.67 10.22
CA GLU A 40 -7.09 4.98 11.45
C GLU A 40 -8.10 3.86 11.76
N GLU A 41 -8.06 3.37 13.00
CA GLU A 41 -8.86 2.25 13.45
C GLU A 41 -10.37 2.50 13.23
N GLY A 42 -11.02 1.62 12.47
CA GLY A 42 -12.46 1.71 12.20
C GLY A 42 -12.85 2.78 11.17
N VAL A 43 -11.88 3.54 10.66
CA VAL A 43 -12.06 4.54 9.61
C VAL A 43 -11.37 4.10 8.31
N GLY A 44 -10.26 3.37 8.42
CA GLY A 44 -9.50 2.84 7.29
C GLY A 44 -8.33 3.72 6.89
N LEU A 45 -7.96 3.70 5.61
CA LEU A 45 -6.81 4.44 5.08
C LEU A 45 -7.09 5.95 5.05
N ILE A 46 -6.34 6.73 5.82
CA ILE A 46 -6.48 8.19 5.89
C ILE A 46 -5.35 8.96 5.18
N ALA A 47 -4.19 8.32 4.93
CA ALA A 47 -3.13 8.91 4.10
C ALA A 47 -2.31 7.83 3.36
N SER A 48 -1.78 8.20 2.20
CA SER A 48 -0.93 7.34 1.36
C SER A 48 0.13 8.19 0.67
N GLU A 49 1.38 8.07 1.11
CA GLU A 49 2.48 8.91 0.65
C GLU A 49 3.66 8.06 0.13
N PRO A 50 4.45 8.56 -0.83
CA PRO A 50 5.62 7.83 -1.31
C PRO A 50 6.62 7.59 -0.18
N PHE A 51 7.09 6.36 -0.03
CA PHE A 51 8.16 6.03 0.90
C PHE A 51 9.51 6.47 0.29
N LEU A 52 9.97 7.65 0.67
CA LEU A 52 11.30 8.16 0.32
C LEU A 52 12.33 7.53 1.26
N LYS A 53 13.11 6.58 0.74
CA LYS A 53 14.27 6.04 1.47
C LYS A 53 15.41 7.07 1.39
N GLU A 54 15.78 7.63 2.54
CA GLU A 54 16.94 8.53 2.71
C GLU A 54 18.28 7.85 2.39
#